data_AF-A0A175Q521-F1
#
_entry.id   AF-A0A175Q521-F1
#
_cell.length_a   1.000
_cell.length_b   1.000
_cell.length_c   1.000
_cell.angle_alpha   90.00
_cell.angle_beta   90.00
_cell.angle_gamma   90.00
#
_symmetry.space_group_name_H-M   'P 1'
#
loop_
_entity.id
_entity.type
_entity.pdbx_description
1 polymer ?
#
loop_
_entity_poly.entity_id
_entity_poly.type
_entity_poly.pdbx_seq_one_letter_code
_entity_poly.pdbx_strand_id
1 'polypeptide(L)'
;QAMLDAEPGIDAAILDMNIAGVKVYPVAERLRERNVPIVFATGYGLEGIEMEWRVFPVLQKPYTAEQIARALLQAIPLTNK
;
A
#
# COMPACT_ATOMS: atom_id res chain seq x y z
N GLN A 1 11.45 4.87 11.43
CA GLN A 1 10.39 4.54 12.41
C GLN A 1 9.43 5.70 12.70
N ALA A 2 9.64 6.92 12.20
CA ALA A 2 8.87 8.11 12.62
C ALA A 2 7.59 8.46 11.82
N MET A 3 7.16 7.66 10.83
CA MET A 3 5.98 7.99 10.00
C MET A 3 4.68 7.28 10.43
N LEU A 4 4.72 6.43 11.46
CA LEU A 4 3.56 5.63 11.91
C LEU A 4 3.04 6.01 13.32
N ASP A 5 3.71 6.96 13.99
CA ASP A 5 3.47 7.31 15.40
C ASP A 5 2.56 8.51 15.61
N ALA A 6 2.04 9.12 14.54
CA ALA A 6 1.03 10.15 14.66
C ALA A 6 0.00 9.97 13.55
N GLU A 7 -1.23 9.60 13.93
CA GLU A 7 -2.49 10.26 13.57
C GLU A 7 -3.65 9.24 13.51
N PRO A 8 -4.71 9.40 14.34
CA PRO A 8 -5.99 8.72 14.09
C PRO A 8 -6.59 9.27 12.79
N GLY A 9 -6.60 8.48 11.71
CA GLY A 9 -7.29 8.85 10.46
C GLY A 9 -6.59 8.48 9.14
N ILE A 10 -5.81 7.40 9.08
CA ILE A 10 -5.28 6.94 7.78
C ILE A 10 -6.37 6.12 7.08
N ASP A 11 -7.01 6.69 6.06
CA ASP A 11 -8.02 6.01 5.23
C ASP A 11 -7.41 4.97 4.27
N ALA A 12 -6.17 5.20 3.82
CA ALA A 12 -5.39 4.27 3.01
C ALA A 12 -3.90 4.66 3.00
N ALA A 13 -3.03 3.69 2.75
CA ALA A 13 -1.59 3.90 2.62
C ALA A 13 -1.07 3.33 1.30
N ILE A 14 -0.31 4.14 0.56
CA ILE A 14 0.45 3.69 -0.63
C ILE A 14 1.90 3.44 -0.21
N LEU A 15 2.37 2.22 -0.35
CA LEU A 15 3.71 1.79 0.06
C LEU A 15 4.59 1.47 -1.14
N ASP A 16 5.73 2.13 -1.25
CA ASP A 16 6.74 1.76 -2.23
C ASP A 16 7.46 0.48 -1.81
N MET A 17 7.48 -0.53 -2.70
CA MET A 17 8.06 -1.84 -2.43
C MET A 17 9.55 -1.78 -2.06
N ASN A 18 10.31 -0.87 -2.70
CA ASN A 18 11.76 -0.78 -2.63
C ASN A 18 12.17 0.61 -2.15
N ILE A 19 12.33 0.75 -0.84
CA ILE A 19 12.86 1.97 -0.25
C ILE A 19 14.34 1.72 0.05
N ALA A 20 15.23 2.26 -0.79
CA ALA A 20 16.68 2.15 -0.64
C ALA A 20 17.20 0.69 -0.51
N GLY A 21 16.56 -0.27 -1.18
CA GLY A 21 16.92 -1.70 -1.14
C GLY A 21 16.36 -2.47 0.07
N VAL A 22 15.58 -1.81 0.94
CA VAL A 22 14.85 -2.45 2.03
C VAL A 22 13.39 -2.62 1.63
N LYS A 23 12.88 -3.84 1.79
CA LYS A 23 11.47 -4.14 1.53
C LYS A 23 10.59 -3.47 2.58
N VAL A 24 9.47 -2.88 2.14
CA VAL A 24 8.55 -2.10 2.98
C VAL A 24 7.64 -2.94 3.89
N TYR A 25 7.76 -4.27 3.87
CA TYR A 25 6.90 -5.17 4.65
C TYR A 25 6.76 -4.87 6.14
N PRO A 26 7.81 -4.52 6.92
CA PRO A 26 7.61 -4.22 8.35
C PRO A 26 6.70 -2.99 8.58
N VAL A 27 6.56 -2.11 7.58
CA VAL A 27 5.57 -1.02 7.59
C VAL A 27 4.20 -1.54 7.18
N ALA A 28 4.14 -2.37 6.14
CA ALA A 28 2.91 -3.00 5.67
C ALA A 28 2.26 -3.87 6.75
N GLU A 29 3.04 -4.60 7.54
CA GLU A 29 2.55 -5.41 8.66
C GLU A 29 1.90 -4.54 9.72
N ARG A 30 2.54 -3.44 10.12
CA ARG A 30 1.96 -2.52 11.11
C ARG A 30 0.67 -1.87 10.62
N LEU A 31 0.56 -1.59 9.33
CA LEU A 31 -0.67 -1.06 8.72
C LEU A 31 -1.77 -2.13 8.66
N ARG A 32 -1.40 -3.38 8.34
CA ARG A 32 -2.29 -4.55 8.35
C ARG A 32 -2.85 -4.81 9.75
N GLU A 33 -2.01 -4.79 10.79
CA GLU A 33 -2.45 -4.93 12.19
C GLU A 33 -3.43 -3.83 12.61
N ARG A 34 -3.32 -2.65 12.01
CA ARG A 34 -4.21 -1.50 12.23
C ARG A 34 -5.45 -1.50 11.34
N ASN A 35 -5.67 -2.54 10.52
CA ASN A 35 -6.76 -2.64 9.54
C ASN A 35 -6.78 -1.46 8.54
N VAL A 36 -5.62 -0.87 8.25
CA VAL A 36 -5.51 0.22 7.27
C VAL A 36 -5.41 -0.39 5.87
N PRO A 37 -6.20 0.07 4.89
CA PRO A 37 -6.06 -0.33 3.50
C PRO A 37 -4.68 -0.01 2.93
N ILE A 38 -4.07 -0.98 2.24
CA ILE A 38 -2.71 -0.85 1.69
C ILE A 38 -2.74 -1.02 0.18
N VAL A 39 -2.02 -0.15 -0.54
CA VAL A 39 -1.72 -0.26 -1.96
C VAL A 39 -0.21 -0.34 -2.12
N PHE A 40 0.31 -1.35 -2.82
CA PHE A 40 1.74 -1.43 -3.13
C PHE A 40 2.07 -0.67 -4.41
N ALA A 41 3.19 0.06 -4.42
CA ALA A 41 3.74 0.71 -5.59
C ALA A 41 5.12 0.12 -5.89
N THR A 42 5.32 -0.39 -7.11
CA THR A 42 6.54 -1.12 -7.49
C THR A 42 6.95 -0.80 -8.91
N GLY A 43 8.26 -0.63 -9.15
CA GLY A 43 8.81 -0.51 -10.51
C GLY A 43 8.93 -1.85 -11.25
N TYR A 44 8.91 -2.96 -10.52
CA TYR A 44 9.13 -4.30 -11.07
C TYR A 44 7.81 -5.10 -11.21
N GLY A 45 6.66 -4.47 -10.97
CA GLY A 45 5.36 -5.15 -11.01
C GLY A 45 5.21 -6.24 -9.93
N LEU A 46 4.32 -7.21 -10.19
CA LEU A 46 3.97 -8.30 -9.28
C LEU A 46 5.11 -9.29 -9.00
N GLU A 47 6.12 -9.34 -9.86
CA GLU A 47 7.27 -10.24 -9.73
C GLU A 47 8.12 -9.90 -8.49
N GLY A 48 8.12 -8.63 -8.07
CA GLY A 48 8.81 -8.19 -6.86
C GLY A 48 8.08 -8.48 -5.56
N ILE A 49 6.83 -8.97 -5.60
CA ILE A 49 5.93 -9.06 -4.44
C ILE A 49 5.75 -10.50 -3.99
N GLU A 50 5.95 -10.73 -2.68
CA GLU A 50 5.71 -12.03 -2.05
C GLU A 50 4.23 -12.40 -2.06
N MET A 51 3.95 -13.70 -2.16
CA MET A 51 2.61 -14.24 -2.40
C MET A 51 1.58 -13.73 -1.40
N GLU A 52 1.97 -13.58 -0.13
CA GLU A 52 1.13 -13.09 0.97
C GLU A 52 0.65 -11.64 0.78
N TRP A 53 1.41 -10.83 0.03
CA TRP A 53 1.10 -9.42 -0.22
C TRP A 53 0.41 -9.19 -1.57
N ARG A 54 0.30 -10.22 -2.42
CA ARG A 54 -0.40 -10.15 -3.71
C ARG A 54 -1.92 -10.02 -3.59
N VAL A 55 -2.46 -10.16 -2.38
CA VAL A 55 -3.88 -9.93 -2.08
C VAL A 55 -4.25 -8.46 -2.07
N PHE A 56 -3.25 -7.56 -1.97
CA PHE A 56 -3.45 -6.11 -1.99
C PHE A 56 -3.29 -5.56 -3.41
N PRO A 57 -3.95 -4.43 -3.75
CA PRO A 57 -3.78 -3.78 -5.04
C PRO A 57 -2.34 -3.31 -5.24
N VAL A 58 -1.84 -3.48 -6.47
CA VAL A 58 -0.46 -3.19 -6.85
C VAL A 58 -0.44 -2.22 -8.03
N LEU A 59 0.26 -1.12 -7.85
CA LEU A 59 0.57 -0.12 -8.86
C LEU A 59 1.96 -0.38 -9.43
N GLN A 60 2.02 -0.68 -10.72
CA GLN A 60 3.27 -0.76 -11.44
C GLN A 60 3.68 0.64 -11.93
N LYS A 61 4.92 1.05 -11.67
CA LYS A 61 5.48 2.28 -12.24
C LYS A 61 5.83 2.09 -13.72
N PRO A 62 5.61 3.11 -14.56
CA PRO A 62 4.96 4.39 -14.26
C PRO A 62 3.44 4.22 -14.12
N TYR A 63 2.84 4.84 -13.10
CA TYR A 63 1.39 4.83 -12.88
C TYR A 63 0.79 6.23 -13.10
N THR A 64 -0.46 6.28 -13.56
CA THR A 64 -1.23 7.52 -13.72
C THR A 64 -2.08 7.83 -12.48
N ALA A 65 -2.55 9.07 -12.38
CA ALA A 65 -3.48 9.48 -11.32
C ALA A 65 -4.77 8.62 -11.32
N GLU A 66 -5.24 8.19 -12.50
CA GLU A 66 -6.40 7.32 -12.64
C GLU A 66 -6.14 5.91 -12.07
N GLN A 67 -4.95 5.37 -12.29
CA GLN A 67 -4.55 4.08 -11.71
C GLN A 67 -4.46 4.18 -10.17
N ILE A 68 -3.92 5.27 -9.65
CA ILE A 68 -3.90 5.53 -8.20
C ILE A 68 -5.32 5.57 -7.64
N ALA A 69 -6.21 6.35 -8.26
CA ALA A 69 -7.60 6.48 -7.82
C ALA A 69 -8.31 5.11 -7.83
N ARG A 70 -8.12 4.31 -8.88
CA ARG A 70 -8.69 2.96 -8.98
C ARG A 70 -8.16 2.03 -7.89
N ALA A 71 -6.85 2.06 -7.61
CA ALA A 71 -6.26 1.22 -6.58
C ALA A 71 -6.73 1.62 -5.18
N LEU A 72 -6.88 2.91 -4.91
CA LEU A 72 -7.46 3.42 -3.66
C LEU A 72 -8.93 3.03 -3.51
N LEU A 73 -9.72 3.13 -4.57
CA LEU A 73 -11.12 2.69 -4.57
C LEU A 73 -11.28 1.18 -4.36
N GLN A 74 -10.30 0.37 -4.78
CA GLN A 74 -10.27 -1.07 -4.50
C GLN A 74 -9.82 -1.38 -3.07
N ALA A 75 -8.92 -0.59 -2.51
CA ALA A 75 -8.38 -0.80 -1.18
C ALA A 75 -9.35 -0.34 -0.08
N ILE A 76 -10.00 0.82 -0.28
CA ILE A 76 -10.90 1.42 0.70
C ILE A 76 -12.27 0.74 0.58
N PRO A 77 -12.72 -0.04 1.58
CA PRO A 77 -14.09 -0.53 1.59
C PRO A 77 -15.02 0.68 1.65
N LEU A 78 -16.02 0.73 0.76
CA LEU A 78 -17.09 1.74 0.76
C LEU A 78 -17.93 1.61 2.03
N THR A 79 -17.35 2.03 3.16
CA THR A 79 -18.03 2.05 4.44
C THR A 79 -18.67 3.42 4.52
N ASN A 80 -19.97 3.45 4.23
CA ASN A 80 -20.79 4.64 4.32
C ASN A 80 -20.69 5.18 5.77
N LYS A 81 -19.87 6.23 5.96
CA LYS A 81 -19.72 6.93 7.24
C LYS A 81 -21.06 7.56 7.66
#